data_AF-A0A2W7AZG6-F1
#
_entry.id   AF-A0A2W7AZG6-F1
#
_cell.length_a   1.000
_cell.length_b   1.000
_cell.length_c   1.000
_cell.angle_alpha   90.00
_cell.angle_beta   90.00
_cell.angle_gamma   90.00
#
_symmetry.space_group_name_H-M   'P 1'
#
loop_
_entity.id
_entity.type
_entity.pdbx_description
1 polymer ?
#
loop_
_entity_poly.entity_id
_entity_poly.type
_entity_poly.pdbx_seq_one_letter_code
_entity_poly.pdbx_strand_id
1 'polypeptide(L)'
;MPTAEISGLREQVKQLQALATRTSDLSGVAPKLYAIAQKDFTLRFQSSPSVTSSAAVYGGATWNRLSDAYLKRNPNRKGGKQLIDTGELRRSFLRGKPGNIARVVGKTVEFGSSLPKAEWMNKKRPLVVEHEQLAKEAGAAIETYITTGK
;
A
#
# COMPACT_ATOMS: atom_id res chain seq x y z
N MET A 1 13.22 16.44 -54.25
CA MET A 1 13.48 17.01 -52.91
C MET A 1 13.44 15.89 -51.90
N PRO A 2 14.42 15.74 -50.99
CA PRO A 2 14.38 14.69 -49.98
C PRO A 2 13.32 15.05 -48.93
N THR A 3 12.25 14.27 -48.88
CA THR A 3 11.24 14.29 -47.80
C THR A 3 11.83 13.62 -46.56
N ALA A 4 12.50 14.40 -45.72
CA ALA A 4 13.01 13.93 -44.44
C ALA A 4 11.89 13.87 -43.39
N GLU A 5 11.74 12.70 -42.75
CA GLU A 5 11.42 12.48 -41.32
C GLU A 5 10.19 13.13 -40.64
N ILE A 6 9.17 13.58 -41.38
CA ILE A 6 7.91 14.03 -40.73
C ILE A 6 7.22 12.87 -39.96
N SER A 7 7.36 11.63 -40.42
CA SER A 7 6.81 10.45 -39.73
C SER A 7 7.47 10.20 -38.37
N GLY A 8 8.79 10.34 -38.27
CA GLY A 8 9.54 10.16 -37.03
C GLY A 8 9.15 11.20 -35.97
N LEU A 9 9.05 12.47 -36.36
CA LEU A 9 8.60 13.56 -35.49
C LEU A 9 7.17 13.36 -34.97
N ARG A 10 6.24 12.90 -35.82
CA ARG A 10 4.85 12.62 -35.39
C ARG A 10 4.79 11.50 -34.36
N GLU A 11 5.60 10.45 -34.53
CA GLU A 11 5.65 9.34 -33.59
C GLU A 11 6.26 9.76 -32.24
N GLN A 12 7.33 10.58 -32.27
CA GLN A 12 7.90 11.18 -31.06
C GLN A 12 6.90 12.08 -30.32
N VAL A 13 6.14 12.92 -31.03
CA VAL A 13 5.09 13.76 -30.43
C VAL A 13 4.00 12.91 -29.77
N LYS A 14 3.56 11.83 -30.43
CA LYS A 14 2.59 10.89 -29.83
C LYS A 14 3.13 10.24 -28.56
N GLN A 15 4.40 9.83 -28.56
CA GLN A 15 5.04 9.26 -27.38
C GLN A 15 5.09 10.27 -26.23
N LEU A 16 5.48 11.52 -26.50
CA LEU A 16 5.50 12.60 -25.50
C LEU A 16 4.10 12.91 -24.95
N GLN A 17 3.09 12.94 -25.80
CA GLN A 17 1.70 13.11 -25.38
C GLN A 17 1.24 11.95 -24.48
N ALA A 18 1.57 10.71 -24.86
CA ALA A 18 1.26 9.54 -24.04
C ALA A 18 1.97 9.55 -22.69
N LEU A 19 3.23 10.01 -22.63
CA LEU A 19 3.97 10.21 -21.37
C LEU A 19 3.26 11.28 -20.51
N ALA A 20 2.96 12.45 -21.09
CA ALA A 20 2.32 13.55 -20.39
C ALA A 20 0.96 13.15 -19.79
N THR A 21 0.15 12.42 -20.55
CA THR A 21 -1.14 11.88 -20.06
C THR A 21 -0.93 10.97 -18.86
N ARG A 22 0.00 10.00 -18.93
CA ARG A 22 0.28 9.05 -17.83
C ARG A 22 0.90 9.72 -16.59
N THR A 23 1.65 10.80 -16.76
CA THR A 23 2.15 11.61 -15.63
C THR A 23 1.03 12.45 -14.98
N SER A 24 0.00 12.80 -15.75
CA SER A 24 -1.16 13.55 -15.24
C SER A 24 -2.22 12.67 -14.56
N ASP A 25 -2.32 11.41 -14.98
CA ASP A 25 -3.28 10.44 -14.46
C ASP A 25 -2.61 9.08 -14.18
N LEU A 26 -2.52 8.73 -12.90
CA LEU A 26 -1.97 7.45 -12.42
C LEU A 26 -3.05 6.37 -12.26
N SER A 27 -4.30 6.62 -12.66
CA SER A 27 -5.40 5.66 -12.52
C SER A 27 -5.08 4.30 -13.16
N GLY A 28 -4.32 4.29 -14.26
CA GLY A 28 -3.89 3.07 -14.95
C GLY A 28 -2.92 2.19 -14.15
N VAL A 29 -2.10 2.77 -13.26
CA VAL A 29 -1.18 2.00 -12.39
C VAL A 29 -1.83 1.58 -11.06
N ALA A 30 -3.03 2.07 -10.76
CA ALA A 30 -3.74 1.77 -9.50
C ALA A 30 -3.81 0.26 -9.18
N PRO A 31 -4.10 -0.66 -10.12
CA PRO A 31 -4.13 -2.09 -9.80
C PRO A 31 -2.79 -2.66 -9.30
N LYS A 32 -1.66 -2.17 -9.84
CA LYS A 32 -0.32 -2.58 -9.40
C LYS A 32 -0.01 -2.02 -8.01
N LEU A 33 -0.33 -0.75 -7.78
CA LEU A 33 -0.17 -0.11 -6.48
C LEU A 33 -0.99 -0.82 -5.39
N TYR A 34 -2.20 -1.27 -5.72
CA TYR A 34 -3.03 -2.07 -4.81
C TYR A 34 -2.38 -3.41 -4.47
N ALA A 35 -1.78 -4.08 -5.44
CA ALA A 35 -1.09 -5.34 -5.22
C ALA A 35 0.15 -5.17 -4.31
N ILE A 36 0.93 -4.10 -4.53
CA ILE A 36 2.09 -3.75 -3.70
C ILE A 36 1.65 -3.49 -2.25
N ALA A 37 0.63 -2.66 -2.05
CA ALA A 37 0.13 -2.35 -0.72
C ALA A 37 -0.50 -3.55 -0.01
N GLN A 38 -1.19 -4.43 -0.75
CA GLN A 38 -1.72 -5.68 -0.19
C GLN A 38 -0.60 -6.63 0.25
N LYS A 39 0.49 -6.72 -0.53
CA LYS A 39 1.68 -7.49 -0.17
C LYS A 39 2.34 -6.92 1.08
N ASP A 40 2.56 -5.61 1.14
CA ASP A 40 3.11 -4.91 2.32
C ASP A 40 2.35 -5.26 3.60
N PHE A 41 1.03 -5.07 3.53
CA PHE A 41 0.12 -5.35 4.62
C PHE A 41 0.15 -6.82 5.04
N THR A 42 0.21 -7.74 4.08
CA THR A 42 0.30 -9.18 4.35
C THR A 42 1.59 -9.52 5.10
N LEU A 43 2.74 -8.98 4.67
CA LEU A 43 4.03 -9.20 5.33
C LEU A 43 4.02 -8.63 6.76
N ARG A 44 3.37 -7.48 6.97
CA ARG A 44 3.21 -6.88 8.30
C ARG A 44 2.35 -7.73 9.23
N PHE A 45 1.27 -8.31 8.73
CA PHE A 45 0.45 -9.25 9.50
C PHE A 45 1.20 -10.54 9.85
N GLN A 46 1.97 -11.07 8.91
CA GLN A 46 2.76 -12.29 9.13
C GLN A 46 3.84 -12.07 10.19
N SER A 47 4.51 -10.93 10.15
CA SER A 47 5.54 -10.51 11.12
C SER A 47 4.99 -10.00 12.46
N SER A 48 3.66 -9.99 12.66
CA SER A 48 3.04 -9.53 13.91
C SER A 48 3.61 -10.30 15.12
N PRO A 49 4.10 -9.59 16.17
CA PRO A 49 4.54 -10.23 17.41
C PRO A 49 3.38 -10.85 18.19
N SER A 50 3.73 -11.63 19.21
CA SER A 50 2.82 -12.10 20.24
C SER A 50 2.14 -10.90 20.93
N VAL A 51 0.94 -11.12 21.46
CA VAL A 51 0.26 -10.14 22.32
C VAL A 51 1.06 -9.79 23.59
N THR A 52 2.00 -10.64 24.01
CA THR A 52 2.83 -10.46 25.19
C THR A 52 4.19 -9.83 24.92
N SER A 53 4.59 -9.67 23.66
CA SER A 53 5.89 -9.11 23.29
C SER A 53 5.77 -7.84 22.46
N SER A 54 6.75 -6.96 22.63
CA SER A 54 6.98 -5.83 21.73
C SER A 54 8.02 -6.23 20.69
N ALA A 55 7.78 -5.97 19.41
CA ALA A 55 8.76 -6.19 18.37
C ALA A 55 8.54 -5.25 17.18
N ALA A 56 9.58 -5.10 16.37
CA ALA A 56 9.46 -4.52 15.05
C ALA A 56 8.69 -5.47 14.14
N VAL A 57 7.75 -4.93 13.36
CA VAL A 57 7.11 -5.62 12.24
C VAL A 57 7.77 -5.22 10.94
N TYR A 58 7.40 -5.91 9.86
CA TYR A 58 7.79 -5.51 8.50
C TYR A 58 7.55 -4.01 8.27
N GLY A 59 8.52 -3.35 7.63
CA GLY A 59 8.51 -1.90 7.45
C GLY A 59 9.00 -1.10 8.66
N GLY A 60 9.57 -1.76 9.69
CA GLY A 60 10.28 -1.10 10.79
C GLY A 60 9.40 -0.51 11.89
N ALA A 61 8.08 -0.54 11.75
CA ALA A 61 7.17 -0.06 12.78
C ALA A 61 7.26 -0.98 14.03
N THR A 62 7.35 -0.39 15.22
CA THR A 62 7.34 -1.16 16.47
C THR A 62 5.93 -1.30 17.01
N TRP A 63 5.52 -2.54 17.29
CA TRP A 63 4.22 -2.82 17.90
C TRP A 63 4.39 -3.27 19.35
N ASN A 64 3.88 -2.45 20.26
CA ASN A 64 3.99 -2.70 21.70
C ASN A 64 3.05 -3.82 22.15
N ARG A 65 3.50 -4.61 23.12
CA ARG A 65 2.69 -5.64 23.79
C ARG A 65 1.34 -5.07 24.25
N LEU A 66 0.31 -5.92 24.29
CA LEU A 66 -0.97 -5.56 24.88
C LEU A 66 -0.81 -5.39 26.39
N SER A 67 -1.61 -4.51 26.99
CA SER A 67 -1.57 -4.32 28.44
C SER A 67 -2.12 -5.56 29.16
N ASP A 68 -1.56 -5.85 30.33
CA ASP A 68 -1.99 -7.01 31.12
C ASP A 68 -3.46 -6.88 31.55
N ALA A 69 -3.93 -5.65 31.80
CA ALA A 69 -5.34 -5.35 32.05
C ALA A 69 -6.24 -5.72 30.85
N TYR A 70 -5.79 -5.45 29.63
CA TYR A 70 -6.52 -5.84 28.42
C TYR A 70 -6.55 -7.36 28.25
N LEU A 71 -5.42 -8.04 28.47
CA LEU A 71 -5.33 -9.51 28.37
C LEU A 71 -6.14 -10.23 29.45
N LYS A 72 -6.23 -9.65 30.66
CA LYS A 72 -7.11 -10.15 31.72
C LYS A 72 -8.59 -10.09 31.34
N ARG A 73 -9.00 -9.01 30.66
CA ARG A 73 -10.38 -8.83 30.15
C ARG A 73 -10.66 -9.67 28.90
N ASN A 74 -9.63 -10.04 28.14
CA ASN A 74 -9.73 -10.79 26.90
C ASN A 74 -8.85 -12.04 26.96
N PRO A 75 -9.17 -13.03 27.81
CA PRO A 75 -8.30 -14.19 28.05
C PRO A 75 -8.08 -15.04 26.80
N ASN A 76 -9.04 -15.06 25.88
CA ASN A 76 -8.94 -15.72 24.57
C ASN A 76 -7.81 -15.16 23.67
N ARG A 77 -7.31 -13.95 23.96
CA ARG A 77 -6.19 -13.34 23.24
C ARG A 77 -4.83 -13.85 23.69
N LYS A 78 -4.76 -14.44 24.89
CA LYS A 78 -3.51 -14.86 25.52
C LYS A 78 -2.85 -15.96 24.67
N GLY A 79 -1.59 -15.75 24.28
CA GLY A 79 -0.87 -16.66 23.39
C GLY A 79 -1.07 -16.42 21.88
N GLY A 80 -1.94 -15.48 21.50
CA GLY A 80 -2.12 -15.07 20.10
C GLY A 80 -1.11 -14.02 19.63
N LYS A 81 -1.16 -13.67 18.34
CA LYS A 81 -0.48 -12.50 17.78
C LYS A 81 -1.35 -11.24 17.90
N GLN A 82 -0.71 -10.08 17.91
CA GLN A 82 -1.40 -8.79 18.09
C GLN A 82 -2.52 -8.52 17.07
N LEU A 83 -2.39 -8.98 15.83
CA LEU A 83 -3.38 -8.76 14.75
C LEU A 83 -4.15 -10.00 14.26
N ILE A 84 -4.15 -11.11 14.99
CA ILE A 84 -4.93 -12.30 14.58
C ILE A 84 -6.44 -11.98 14.49
N ASP A 85 -6.99 -11.15 15.38
CA ASP A 85 -8.43 -10.89 15.47
C ASP A 85 -8.92 -9.67 14.68
N THR A 86 -8.06 -9.06 13.86
CA THR A 86 -8.48 -7.99 12.95
C THR A 86 -8.84 -8.54 11.59
N GLY A 87 -9.53 -9.69 11.53
CA GLY A 87 -9.94 -10.32 10.27
C GLY A 87 -10.75 -9.38 9.39
N GLU A 88 -11.57 -8.51 9.98
CA GLU A 88 -12.27 -7.44 9.27
C GLU A 88 -11.33 -6.42 8.63
N LEU A 89 -10.31 -5.97 9.37
CA LEU A 89 -9.27 -5.08 8.86
C LEU A 89 -8.49 -5.79 7.76
N ARG A 90 -8.01 -7.00 8.01
CA ARG A 90 -7.33 -7.82 6.99
C ARG A 90 -8.17 -7.98 5.71
N ARG A 91 -9.49 -8.08 5.84
CA ARG A 91 -10.42 -8.13 4.71
C ARG A 91 -10.62 -6.78 4.04
N SER A 92 -10.61 -5.65 4.74
CA SER A 92 -10.66 -4.33 4.10
C SER A 92 -9.40 -4.05 3.28
N PHE A 93 -8.29 -4.71 3.62
CA PHE A 93 -7.06 -4.69 2.85
C PHE A 93 -6.99 -5.72 1.70
N LEU A 94 -8.12 -6.28 1.25
CA LEU A 94 -8.17 -7.13 0.05
C LEU A 94 -8.74 -6.35 -1.16
N ARG A 95 -8.18 -6.59 -2.36
CA ARG A 95 -8.63 -5.94 -3.60
C ARG A 95 -10.14 -6.10 -3.78
N GLY A 96 -10.83 -4.99 -4.07
CA GLY A 96 -12.28 -4.98 -4.33
C GLY A 96 -13.15 -5.13 -3.09
N LYS A 97 -12.59 -5.02 -1.87
CA LYS A 97 -13.38 -4.96 -0.64
C LYS A 97 -13.66 -3.51 -0.22
N PRO A 98 -14.85 -3.24 0.36
CA PRO A 98 -15.14 -1.94 0.95
C PRO A 98 -14.12 -1.66 2.07
N GLY A 99 -13.44 -0.51 1.99
CA GLY A 99 -12.36 -0.17 2.93
C GLY A 99 -10.98 0.09 2.33
N ASN A 100 -10.87 0.13 0.99
CA ASN A 100 -9.71 0.42 0.11
C ASN A 100 -8.32 0.54 0.75
N ILE A 101 -7.44 -0.39 0.34
CA ILE A 101 -6.00 -0.54 0.63
C ILE A 101 -5.16 0.67 0.22
N ALA A 102 -5.53 1.27 -0.90
CA ALA A 102 -4.92 2.50 -1.40
C ALA A 102 -5.92 3.21 -2.30
N ARG A 103 -5.71 4.50 -2.53
CA ARG A 103 -6.50 5.35 -3.42
C ARG A 103 -5.54 6.17 -4.26
N VAL A 104 -5.75 6.16 -5.58
CA VAL A 104 -5.07 7.11 -6.48
C VAL A 104 -5.97 8.33 -6.63
N VAL A 105 -5.45 9.51 -6.30
CA VAL A 105 -6.16 10.79 -6.41
C VAL A 105 -5.37 11.70 -7.33
N GLY A 106 -5.64 11.62 -8.63
CA GLY A 106 -4.84 12.31 -9.65
C GLY A 106 -3.39 11.83 -9.64
N LYS A 107 -2.50 12.63 -9.04
CA LYS A 107 -1.04 12.38 -8.95
C LYS A 107 -0.60 11.77 -7.60
N THR A 108 -1.48 11.71 -6.62
CA THR A 108 -1.14 11.19 -5.29
C THR A 108 -1.61 9.76 -5.13
N VAL A 109 -0.81 8.98 -4.39
CA VAL A 109 -1.16 7.63 -3.96
C VAL A 109 -1.28 7.67 -2.45
N GLU A 110 -2.49 7.42 -1.96
CA GLU A 110 -2.76 7.31 -0.53
C GLU A 110 -2.87 5.84 -0.17
N PHE A 111 -2.14 5.38 0.84
CA PHE A 111 -2.28 4.02 1.37
C PHE A 111 -3.08 4.06 2.67
N GLY A 112 -4.02 3.13 2.89
CA GLY A 112 -4.82 3.15 4.10
C GLY A 112 -5.96 2.16 4.14
N SER A 113 -6.84 2.35 5.11
CA SER A 113 -8.17 1.74 5.08
C SER A 113 -9.19 2.75 5.59
N SER A 114 -10.36 2.80 4.97
CA SER A 114 -11.45 3.69 5.42
C SER A 114 -12.28 3.13 6.58
N LEU A 115 -11.90 1.97 7.14
CA LEU A 115 -12.54 1.46 8.35
C LEU A 115 -12.20 2.36 9.55
N PRO A 116 -13.19 2.82 10.36
CA PRO A 116 -12.92 3.63 11.55
C PRO A 116 -11.96 2.97 12.54
N LYS A 117 -12.01 1.64 12.65
CA LYS A 117 -11.09 0.85 13.48
C LYS A 117 -9.64 0.92 12.98
N ALA A 118 -9.41 1.11 11.68
CA ALA A 118 -8.08 1.26 11.11
C ALA A 118 -7.39 2.53 11.62
N GLU A 119 -8.13 3.64 11.73
CA GLU A 119 -7.59 4.91 12.22
C GLU A 119 -7.10 4.80 13.67
N TRP A 120 -7.94 4.24 14.55
CA TRP A 120 -7.56 4.01 15.95
C TRP A 120 -6.38 3.04 16.06
N MET A 121 -6.39 1.97 15.25
CA MET A 121 -5.29 1.02 15.22
C MET A 121 -4.00 1.67 14.73
N ASN A 122 -4.02 2.49 13.67
CA ASN A 122 -2.83 3.18 13.17
C ASN A 122 -2.16 4.06 14.23
N LYS A 123 -2.94 4.71 15.10
CA LYS A 123 -2.42 5.51 16.23
C LYS A 123 -1.66 4.68 17.27
N LYS A 124 -1.96 3.38 17.39
CA LYS A 124 -1.37 2.49 18.40
C LYS A 124 -0.40 1.46 17.83
N ARG A 125 -0.65 1.04 16.60
CA ARG A 125 0.02 0.00 15.82
C ARG A 125 -0.07 0.42 14.36
N PRO A 126 0.91 1.18 13.86
CA PRO A 126 0.91 1.60 12.48
C PRO A 126 0.86 0.39 11.54
N LEU A 127 -0.24 0.27 10.79
CA LEU A 127 -0.58 -0.83 9.88
C LEU A 127 -0.13 -0.52 8.45
N VAL A 128 -0.23 0.76 8.09
CA VAL A 128 0.20 1.31 6.82
C VAL A 128 1.18 2.41 7.16
N VAL A 129 2.46 2.11 6.94
CA VAL A 129 3.55 3.05 7.17
C VAL A 129 4.34 3.09 5.90
N GLU A 130 4.56 4.29 5.38
CA GLU A 130 5.53 4.49 4.33
C GLU A 130 6.92 4.14 4.85
N HIS A 131 7.60 3.22 4.17
CA HIS A 131 8.99 2.89 4.41
C HIS A 131 9.69 2.70 3.07
N GLU A 132 11.03 2.70 3.11
CA GLU A 132 11.88 2.69 1.92
C GLU A 132 11.49 1.62 0.91
N GLN A 133 11.28 0.37 1.35
CA GLN A 133 10.90 -0.72 0.44
C GLN A 133 9.54 -0.50 -0.24
N LEU A 134 8.54 0.04 0.48
CA LEU A 134 7.23 0.33 -0.08
C LEU A 134 7.31 1.48 -1.09
N ALA A 135 8.02 2.54 -0.75
CA ALA A 135 8.28 3.68 -1.65
C ALA A 135 9.02 3.24 -2.92
N LYS A 136 10.02 2.36 -2.78
CA LYS A 136 10.79 1.81 -3.90
C LYS A 136 9.94 0.94 -4.83
N GLU A 137 9.15 0.01 -4.28
CA GLU A 137 8.27 -0.85 -5.08
C GLU A 137 7.18 -0.03 -5.79
N ALA A 138 6.56 0.94 -5.10
CA ALA A 138 5.56 1.83 -5.68
C ALA A 138 6.16 2.75 -6.75
N GLY A 139 7.33 3.34 -6.49
CA GLY A 139 8.06 4.19 -7.42
C GLY A 139 8.42 3.47 -8.70
N ALA A 140 8.97 2.24 -8.61
CA ALA A 140 9.28 1.42 -9.77
C ALA A 140 8.03 1.08 -10.61
N ALA A 141 6.89 0.82 -9.96
CA ALA A 141 5.63 0.57 -10.66
C ALA A 141 5.12 1.82 -11.41
N ILE A 142 5.20 2.99 -10.77
CA ILE A 142 4.83 4.28 -11.38
C ILE A 142 5.75 4.60 -12.56
N GLU A 143 7.07 4.45 -12.39
CA GLU A 143 8.05 4.69 -13.45
C GLU A 143 7.82 3.76 -14.65
N THR A 144 7.59 2.48 -14.40
CA THR A 144 7.28 1.50 -15.46
C THR A 144 6.00 1.88 -16.20
N TYR A 145 4.97 2.31 -15.48
CA TYR A 145 3.72 2.74 -16.09
C TYR A 145 3.91 4.00 -16.93
N ILE A 146 4.57 5.03 -16.38
CA ILE A 146 4.83 6.28 -17.08
C ILE A 146 5.64 6.02 -18.34
N THR A 147 6.69 5.20 -18.30
CA THR A 147 7.54 4.95 -19.48
C THR A 147 6.89 4.00 -20.48
N THR A 148 6.39 2.85 -20.05
CA THR A 148 5.97 1.75 -20.94
C THR A 148 4.46 1.61 -21.13
N GLY A 149 3.66 2.18 -20.23
CA GLY A 149 2.19 2.17 -20.29
C GLY A 149 1.61 0.88 -19.74
N LYS A 150 2.46 0.04 -19.15
CA LYS A 150 2.13 -1.26 -18.59
C LYS A 150 2.00 -1.20 -17.08
#